data_AF-A0A7C3AQ25-F1
#
_entry.id   AF-A0A7C3AQ25-F1
#
_cell.length_a   1.000
_cell.length_b   1.000
_cell.length_c   1.000
_cell.angle_alpha   90.00
_cell.angle_beta   90.00
_cell.angle_gamma   90.00
#
_symmetry.space_group_name_H-M   'P 1'
#
loop_
_entity.id
_entity.type
_entity.pdbx_description
1 polymer ?
#
loop_
_entity_poly.entity_id
_entity_poly.type
_entity_poly.pdbx_seq_one_letter_code
_entity_poly.pdbx_strand_id
1 'polypeptide(L)'
;MDMSMGFSWNLESLPLDDGQGVWLVLLLAGLIYCFLGYRLFRLVLALTGFVLAGAAAGTIAGWLSHGNLIAVGIALAVGGVCGAMALFFLYRLGVFCVGLLAGAMTAWTVLQGRQDSWVVWATLGAGFASGLLALAVERPLMKAATAAIGAWLCVCAAFFLFAQPYWGERLADPEFSRWAHLGAVGVWGMFTALGCAAQWHSGAGKKKGR
;
A
#
# COMPACT_ATOMS: atom_id res chain seq x y z
N MET A 1 29.32 22.92 12.06
CA MET A 1 29.49 22.36 10.69
C MET A 1 28.15 21.73 10.33
N ASP A 2 27.22 22.56 9.86
CA ASP A 2 25.86 22.17 9.53
C ASP A 2 25.77 21.66 8.09
N MET A 3 25.73 20.34 7.93
CA MET A 3 25.31 19.71 6.68
C MET A 3 23.78 19.64 6.65
N SER A 4 23.13 20.80 6.46
CA SER A 4 21.74 20.81 5.99
C SER A 4 21.75 20.57 4.49
N MET A 5 21.62 19.30 4.09
CA MET A 5 21.23 18.94 2.73
C MET A 5 19.80 19.44 2.52
N GLY A 6 19.69 20.73 2.19
CA GLY A 6 18.45 21.35 1.74
C GLY A 6 18.03 20.67 0.45
N PHE A 7 17.14 19.69 0.57
CA PHE A 7 16.39 19.13 -0.55
C PHE A 7 15.41 20.21 -1.01
N SER A 8 15.96 21.21 -1.69
CA SER A 8 15.23 22.29 -2.37
C SER A 8 14.57 21.67 -3.59
N TRP A 9 13.31 21.26 -3.44
CA TRP A 9 12.45 20.95 -4.57
C TRP A 9 12.31 22.21 -5.44
N ASN A 10 13.22 22.40 -6.40
CA ASN A 10 13.03 23.30 -7.53
C ASN A 10 12.03 22.63 -8.48
N LEU A 11 10.76 22.61 -8.07
CA LEU A 11 9.63 22.27 -8.94
C LEU A 11 9.37 23.38 -9.98
N GLU A 12 9.98 24.56 -9.79
CA GLU A 12 9.87 25.75 -10.64
C GLU A 12 10.62 25.64 -11.98
N SER A 13 11.56 24.68 -12.13
CA SER A 13 12.40 24.56 -13.34
C SER A 13 11.93 23.50 -14.34
N LEU A 14 10.76 22.90 -14.10
CA LEU A 14 10.08 22.10 -15.10
C LEU A 14 9.38 23.06 -16.09
N PRO A 15 9.60 22.94 -17.41
CA PRO A 15 8.84 23.67 -18.42
C PRO A 15 7.43 23.06 -18.52
N LEU A 16 6.65 23.23 -17.45
CA LEU A 16 5.24 22.90 -17.37
C LEU A 16 4.48 24.23 -17.30
N ASP A 17 4.36 24.86 -18.46
CA ASP A 17 3.66 26.14 -18.69
C ASP A 17 2.16 26.09 -18.33
N ASP A 18 1.63 24.91 -17.99
CA ASP A 18 0.23 24.73 -17.62
C ASP A 18 0.14 23.94 -16.31
N GLY A 19 -0.29 24.59 -15.22
CA GLY A 19 -0.65 23.92 -13.97
C GLY A 19 -1.64 22.76 -14.17
N GLN A 20 -2.34 22.70 -15.31
CA GLN A 20 -3.17 21.58 -15.74
C GLN A 20 -2.41 20.26 -15.96
N GLY A 21 -1.15 20.31 -16.40
CA GLY A 21 -0.33 19.12 -16.65
C GLY A 21 -0.06 18.31 -15.37
N VAL A 22 0.22 19.00 -14.26
CA VAL A 22 0.47 18.36 -12.96
C VAL A 22 -0.77 17.62 -12.47
N TRP A 23 -1.96 18.24 -12.59
CA TRP A 23 -3.22 17.63 -12.20
C TRP A 23 -3.62 16.44 -13.09
N LEU A 24 -3.34 16.50 -14.39
CA LEU A 24 -3.51 15.37 -15.31
C LEU A 24 -2.64 14.18 -14.93
N VAL A 25 -1.37 14.42 -14.60
CA VAL A 25 -0.45 13.37 -14.13
C VAL A 25 -0.93 12.79 -12.80
N LEU A 26 -1.40 13.62 -11.86
CA LEU A 26 -2.00 13.19 -10.59
C LEU A 26 -3.26 12.34 -10.79
N LEU A 27 -4.12 12.71 -11.75
CA LEU A 27 -5.33 11.96 -12.09
C LEU A 27 -4.97 10.59 -12.66
N LEU A 28 -4.02 10.52 -13.61
CA LEU A 28 -3.55 9.27 -14.19
C LEU A 28 -2.87 8.39 -13.14
N ALA A 29 -2.01 8.97 -12.30
CA ALA A 29 -1.37 8.27 -11.19
C ALA A 29 -2.39 7.73 -10.18
N GLY A 30 -3.39 8.54 -9.83
CA GLY A 30 -4.50 8.14 -8.95
C GLY A 30 -5.32 6.99 -9.54
N LEU A 31 -5.59 7.01 -10.84
CA LEU A 31 -6.30 5.95 -11.55
C LEU A 31 -5.48 4.64 -11.55
N ILE A 32 -4.18 4.73 -11.85
CA ILE A 32 -3.27 3.57 -11.78
C ILE A 32 -3.23 3.02 -10.36
N TYR A 33 -3.16 3.87 -9.34
CA TYR A 33 -3.16 3.44 -7.94
C TYR A 33 -4.48 2.77 -7.55
N CYS A 34 -5.60 3.29 -8.06
CA CYS A 34 -6.94 2.79 -7.80
C CYS A 34 -7.19 1.40 -8.43
N PHE A 35 -6.62 1.10 -9.59
CA PHE A 35 -6.79 -0.21 -10.26
C PHE A 35 -5.65 -1.21 -9.99
N LEU A 36 -4.42 -0.72 -9.78
CA LEU A 36 -3.21 -1.52 -9.73
C LEU A 36 -2.51 -1.55 -8.37
N GLY A 37 -3.03 -0.85 -7.36
CA GLY A 37 -2.39 -0.69 -6.05
C GLY A 37 -1.96 -2.00 -5.37
N TYR A 38 -2.82 -3.03 -5.36
CA TYR A 38 -2.47 -4.33 -4.78
C TYR A 38 -1.36 -5.08 -5.54
N ARG A 39 -1.23 -4.85 -6.85
CA ARG A 39 -0.10 -5.40 -7.62
C ARG A 39 1.16 -4.58 -7.34
N LEU A 40 1.03 -3.26 -7.25
CA LEU A 40 2.13 -2.34 -6.96
C LEU A 40 2.77 -2.65 -5.60
N PHE A 41 1.96 -2.86 -4.55
CA PHE A 41 2.48 -3.18 -3.22
C PHE A 41 3.30 -4.48 -3.19
N ARG A 42 2.80 -5.53 -3.87
CA ARG A 42 3.55 -6.79 -4.02
C ARG A 42 4.83 -6.62 -4.84
N LEU A 43 4.79 -5.77 -5.85
CA LEU A 43 5.94 -5.46 -6.69
C LEU A 43 7.00 -4.70 -5.87
N VAL A 44 6.59 -3.70 -5.08
CA VAL A 44 7.47 -2.95 -4.18
C VAL A 44 8.12 -3.88 -3.16
N LEU A 45 7.35 -4.75 -2.49
CA LEU A 45 7.92 -5.74 -1.55
C LEU A 45 8.92 -6.69 -2.22
N ALA A 46 8.64 -7.12 -3.45
CA ALA A 46 9.55 -7.97 -4.20
C ALA A 46 10.82 -7.22 -4.61
N LEU A 47 10.69 -5.97 -5.08
CA LEU A 47 11.81 -5.11 -5.45
C LEU A 47 12.69 -4.78 -4.25
N THR A 48 12.12 -4.38 -3.12
CA THR A 48 12.92 -4.05 -1.93
C THR A 48 13.66 -5.28 -1.41
N GLY A 49 13.03 -6.46 -1.43
CA GLY A 49 13.70 -7.71 -1.07
C GLY A 49 14.76 -8.15 -2.06
N PHE A 50 14.50 -7.94 -3.35
CA PHE A 50 15.47 -8.21 -4.39
C PHE A 50 16.70 -7.31 -4.25
N VAL A 51 16.49 -6.01 -4.05
CA VAL A 51 17.59 -5.04 -3.92
C VAL A 51 18.38 -5.29 -2.64
N LEU A 52 17.73 -5.49 -1.50
CA LEU A 52 18.44 -5.73 -0.22
C LEU A 52 19.25 -7.03 -0.24
N ALA A 53 18.61 -8.16 -0.56
CA ALA A 53 19.29 -9.44 -0.52
C ALA A 53 20.22 -9.66 -1.71
N GLY A 54 19.85 -9.14 -2.90
CA GLY A 54 20.69 -9.18 -4.08
C GLY A 54 21.95 -8.34 -3.91
N ALA A 55 21.85 -7.12 -3.35
CA ALA A 55 23.01 -6.30 -3.03
C ALA A 55 23.91 -6.99 -2.00
N ALA A 56 23.35 -7.56 -0.93
CA ALA A 56 24.12 -8.28 0.09
C ALA A 56 24.84 -9.53 -0.49
N ALA A 57 24.15 -10.34 -1.30
CA ALA A 57 24.75 -11.51 -1.94
C ALA A 57 25.80 -11.12 -2.99
N GLY A 58 25.53 -10.06 -3.76
CA GLY A 58 26.44 -9.54 -4.77
C GLY A 58 27.73 -8.98 -4.17
N THR A 59 27.66 -8.28 -3.04
CA THR A 59 28.87 -7.79 -2.35
C THR A 59 29.71 -8.96 -1.83
N ILE A 60 29.10 -9.93 -1.14
CA ILE A 60 29.81 -11.12 -0.62
C ILE A 60 30.48 -11.90 -1.76
N ALA A 61 29.78 -12.12 -2.87
CA ALA A 61 30.33 -12.82 -4.04
C ALA A 61 31.45 -12.01 -4.72
N GLY A 62 31.35 -10.68 -4.73
CA GLY A 62 32.38 -9.79 -5.28
C GLY A 62 33.69 -9.89 -4.52
N TRP A 63 33.62 -9.93 -3.18
CA TRP A 63 34.78 -10.15 -2.31
C TRP A 63 35.39 -11.54 -2.49
N LEU A 64 34.58 -12.58 -2.63
CA LEU A 64 35.07 -13.96 -2.73
C LEU A 64 35.64 -14.31 -4.11
N SER A 65 35.10 -13.72 -5.17
CA SER A 65 35.39 -14.11 -6.56
C SER A 65 36.46 -13.25 -7.24
N HIS A 66 37.17 -12.38 -6.52
CA HIS A 66 38.20 -11.47 -7.05
C HIS A 66 37.74 -10.68 -8.30
N GLY A 67 36.49 -10.23 -8.32
CA GLY A 67 35.95 -9.42 -9.42
C GLY A 67 35.41 -10.18 -10.63
N ASN A 68 35.19 -11.50 -10.56
CA ASN A 68 34.47 -12.21 -11.62
C ASN A 68 32.99 -11.76 -11.70
N LEU A 69 32.70 -10.91 -12.69
CA LEU A 69 31.38 -10.31 -12.93
C LEU A 69 30.27 -11.35 -13.11
N ILE A 70 30.58 -12.53 -13.66
CA ILE A 70 29.59 -13.59 -13.90
C ILE A 70 29.14 -14.21 -12.56
N ALA A 71 30.08 -14.45 -11.65
CA ALA A 71 29.79 -14.99 -10.32
C ALA A 71 28.98 -14.00 -9.47
N VAL A 72 29.31 -12.72 -9.55
CA VAL A 72 28.56 -11.64 -8.87
C VAL A 72 27.15 -11.51 -9.44
N GLY A 73 26.99 -11.57 -10.76
CA GLY A 73 25.67 -11.50 -11.41
C GLY A 73 24.74 -12.64 -11.00
N ILE A 74 25.25 -13.88 -10.96
CA ILE A 74 24.48 -15.04 -10.52
C ILE A 74 24.12 -14.92 -9.04
N ALA A 75 25.06 -14.52 -8.18
CA ALA A 75 24.81 -14.34 -6.76
C ALA A 75 23.77 -13.25 -6.49
N LEU A 76 23.80 -12.14 -7.22
CA LEU A 76 22.80 -11.06 -7.13
C LEU A 76 21.42 -11.57 -7.54
N ALA A 77 21.32 -12.28 -8.67
CA ALA A 77 20.04 -12.83 -9.14
C ALA A 77 19.45 -13.85 -8.15
N VAL A 78 20.25 -14.81 -7.69
CA VAL A 78 19.80 -15.85 -6.75
C VAL A 78 19.48 -15.25 -5.38
N GLY A 79 20.36 -14.40 -4.85
CA GLY A 79 20.17 -13.71 -3.58
C GLY A 79 18.94 -12.79 -3.62
N GLY A 80 18.74 -12.06 -4.71
CA GLY A 80 17.60 -11.19 -4.89
C GLY A 80 16.28 -11.95 -4.98
N VAL A 81 16.19 -13.04 -5.74
CA VAL A 81 14.98 -13.88 -5.82
C VAL A 81 14.68 -14.52 -4.45
N CYS A 82 15.71 -15.01 -3.75
CA CYS A 82 15.58 -15.54 -2.40
C CYS A 82 15.06 -14.48 -1.41
N GLY A 83 15.62 -13.27 -1.45
CA GLY A 83 15.19 -12.14 -0.62
C GLY A 83 13.77 -11.69 -0.88
N ALA A 84 13.37 -11.61 -2.15
CA ALA A 84 11.99 -11.29 -2.52
C ALA A 84 11.00 -12.33 -1.97
N MET A 85 11.32 -13.63 -2.04
CA MET A 85 10.50 -14.69 -1.43
C MET A 85 10.49 -14.60 0.10
N ALA A 86 11.64 -14.37 0.72
CA ALA A 86 11.77 -14.27 2.18
C ALA A 86 10.93 -13.13 2.75
N LEU A 87 10.98 -11.93 2.14
CA LEU A 87 10.15 -10.79 2.56
C LEU A 87 8.66 -11.04 2.37
N PHE A 88 8.26 -11.76 1.33
CA PHE A 88 6.86 -12.13 1.16
C PHE A 88 6.37 -13.07 2.27
N PHE A 89 7.19 -14.03 2.68
CA PHE A 89 6.90 -14.89 3.84
C PHE A 89 6.90 -14.10 5.14
N LEU A 90 7.89 -13.23 5.35
CA LEU A 90 8.03 -12.45 6.57
C LEU A 90 6.88 -11.46 6.74
N TYR A 91 6.38 -10.88 5.65
CA TYR A 91 5.19 -10.03 5.66
C TYR A 91 3.95 -10.81 6.15
N ARG A 92 3.68 -11.99 5.58
CA ARG A 92 2.56 -12.83 6.03
C ARG A 92 2.70 -13.29 7.48
N LEU A 93 3.92 -13.69 7.87
CA LEU A 93 4.20 -14.11 9.23
C LEU A 93 4.02 -12.96 10.21
N GLY A 94 4.46 -11.75 9.84
CA GLY A 94 4.27 -10.53 10.62
C GLY A 94 2.79 -10.22 10.84
N VAL A 95 1.98 -10.24 9.78
CA VAL A 95 0.52 -10.01 9.89
C VAL A 95 -0.16 -11.08 10.75
N PHE A 96 0.25 -12.34 10.62
CA PHE A 96 -0.24 -13.42 11.49
C PHE A 96 0.11 -13.16 12.96
N CYS A 97 1.36 -12.81 13.26
CA CYS A 97 1.79 -12.52 14.63
C CYS A 97 1.04 -11.32 15.23
N VAL A 98 0.82 -10.25 14.46
CA VAL A 98 0.03 -9.09 14.90
C VAL A 98 -1.41 -9.50 15.19
N GLY A 99 -2.04 -10.29 14.31
CA GLY A 99 -3.39 -10.81 14.54
C GLY A 99 -3.47 -11.72 15.75
N LEU A 100 -2.48 -12.59 15.96
CA LEU A 100 -2.40 -13.49 17.09
C LEU A 100 -2.29 -12.73 18.41
N LEU A 101 -1.40 -11.74 18.48
CA LEU A 101 -1.26 -10.87 19.65
C LEU A 101 -2.56 -10.10 19.94
N ALA A 102 -3.22 -9.57 18.91
CA ALA A 102 -4.48 -8.85 19.09
C ALA A 102 -5.60 -9.77 19.64
N GLY A 103 -5.72 -11.01 19.15
CA GLY A 103 -6.68 -11.97 19.67
C GLY A 103 -6.35 -12.47 21.07
N ALA A 104 -5.07 -12.69 21.36
CA ALA A 104 -4.62 -13.07 22.69
C ALA A 104 -4.90 -11.95 23.71
N MET A 105 -4.65 -10.69 23.34
CA MET A 105 -4.93 -9.54 24.21
C MET A 105 -6.43 -9.34 24.44
N THR A 106 -7.25 -9.47 23.40
CA THR A 106 -8.72 -9.35 23.54
C THR A 106 -9.32 -10.50 24.34
N ALA A 107 -8.85 -11.74 24.15
CA ALA A 107 -9.27 -12.87 24.98
C ALA A 107 -8.82 -12.70 26.44
N TRP A 108 -7.59 -12.19 26.65
CA TRP A 108 -7.09 -11.89 27.98
C TRP A 108 -7.96 -10.86 28.71
N THR A 109 -8.36 -9.75 28.06
CA THR A 109 -9.21 -8.72 28.68
C THR A 109 -10.62 -9.21 29.00
N VAL A 110 -11.19 -10.08 28.16
CA VAL A 110 -12.54 -10.63 28.36
C VAL A 110 -12.58 -11.72 29.45
N LEU A 111 -11.51 -12.51 29.59
CA LEU A 111 -11.44 -13.59 30.59
C LEU A 111 -10.78 -13.16 31.91
N GLN A 112 -10.50 -11.87 32.12
CA GLN A 112 -10.02 -11.37 33.41
C GLN A 112 -11.02 -11.73 34.52
N GLY A 113 -10.58 -12.56 35.47
CA GLY A 113 -11.39 -12.98 36.63
C GLY A 113 -11.80 -14.46 36.65
N ARG A 114 -11.51 -15.25 35.61
CA ARG A 114 -11.69 -16.72 35.61
C ARG A 114 -10.32 -17.41 35.68
N GLN A 115 -10.11 -18.26 36.70
CA GLN A 115 -8.85 -19.02 36.88
C GLN A 115 -8.99 -20.50 36.50
N ASP A 116 -9.82 -20.80 35.51
CA ASP A 116 -10.00 -22.17 35.02
C ASP A 116 -8.92 -22.53 33.99
N SER A 117 -8.43 -23.77 34.01
CA SER A 117 -7.43 -24.27 33.05
C SER A 117 -7.88 -24.17 31.58
N TRP A 118 -9.20 -24.08 31.34
CA TRP A 118 -9.80 -23.86 30.03
C TRP A 118 -9.49 -22.48 29.41
N VAL A 119 -9.18 -21.47 30.23
CA VAL A 119 -8.89 -20.10 29.78
C VAL A 119 -7.68 -20.05 28.85
N VAL A 120 -6.68 -20.91 29.08
CA VAL A 120 -5.47 -20.98 28.25
C VAL A 120 -5.81 -21.47 26.83
N TRP A 121 -6.63 -22.52 26.73
CA TRP A 121 -7.08 -23.06 25.44
C TRP A 121 -7.99 -22.08 24.69
N ALA A 122 -8.87 -21.37 25.40
CA ALA A 122 -9.72 -20.35 24.81
C ALA A 122 -8.91 -19.15 24.28
N THR A 123 -7.88 -18.70 25.01
CA THR A 123 -6.99 -17.60 24.59
C THR A 123 -6.14 -18.01 23.39
N LEU A 124 -5.60 -19.23 23.39
CA LEU A 124 -4.84 -19.75 22.26
C LEU A 124 -5.72 -19.91 21.01
N GLY A 125 -6.94 -20.43 21.18
CA GLY A 125 -7.91 -20.55 20.10
C GLY A 125 -8.34 -19.20 19.53
N ALA A 126 -8.63 -18.22 20.39
CA ALA A 126 -8.99 -16.86 19.99
C ALA A 126 -7.84 -16.15 19.26
N GLY A 127 -6.60 -16.27 19.77
CA GLY A 127 -5.40 -15.74 19.10
C GLY A 127 -5.15 -16.40 17.74
N PHE A 128 -5.32 -17.72 17.63
CA PHE A 128 -5.14 -18.39 16.34
C PHE A 128 -6.23 -17.99 15.34
N ALA A 129 -7.48 -17.89 15.80
CA ALA A 129 -8.61 -17.45 14.98
C ALA A 129 -8.43 -16.00 14.50
N SER A 130 -8.00 -15.09 15.37
CA SER A 130 -7.74 -13.69 15.01
C SER A 130 -6.52 -13.55 14.10
N GLY A 131 -5.48 -14.37 14.27
CA GLY A 131 -4.34 -14.44 13.36
C GLY A 131 -4.74 -14.88 11.95
N LEU A 132 -5.60 -15.89 11.84
CA LEU A 132 -6.15 -16.35 10.56
C LEU A 132 -7.07 -15.31 9.93
N LEU A 133 -7.91 -14.65 10.73
CA LEU A 133 -8.76 -13.54 10.30
C LEU A 133 -7.93 -12.36 9.80
N ALA A 134 -6.83 -12.01 10.48
CA ALA A 134 -5.93 -10.94 10.06
C ALA A 134 -5.32 -11.23 8.68
N LEU A 135 -4.84 -12.46 8.44
CA LEU A 135 -4.36 -12.91 7.13
C LEU A 135 -5.46 -12.85 6.05
N ALA A 136 -6.71 -13.17 6.40
CA ALA A 136 -7.83 -13.14 5.48
C ALA A 136 -8.24 -11.69 5.13
N VAL A 137 -8.18 -10.77 6.10
CA VAL A 137 -8.58 -9.36 5.96
C VAL A 137 -7.49 -8.49 5.34
N GLU A 138 -6.22 -8.81 5.52
CA GLU A 138 -5.09 -8.06 4.96
C GLU A 138 -5.26 -7.79 3.45
N ARG A 139 -5.58 -8.82 2.67
CA ARG A 139 -5.72 -8.69 1.21
C ARG A 139 -6.87 -7.76 0.79
N PRO A 140 -8.12 -7.93 1.25
CA PRO A 140 -9.20 -7.00 0.92
C PRO A 140 -8.93 -5.60 1.50
N LEU A 141 -8.33 -5.50 2.69
CA LEU A 141 -8.03 -4.21 3.31
C LEU A 141 -7.00 -3.41 2.51
N MET A 142 -5.92 -4.04 2.03
CA MET A 142 -4.93 -3.37 1.18
C MET A 142 -5.52 -2.95 -0.17
N LYS A 143 -6.42 -3.75 -0.75
CA LYS A 143 -7.15 -3.37 -1.98
C LYS A 143 -8.06 -2.16 -1.74
N ALA A 144 -8.81 -2.18 -0.64
CA ALA A 144 -9.71 -1.09 -0.27
C ALA A 144 -8.95 0.20 0.05
N ALA A 145 -7.87 0.11 0.84
CA ALA A 145 -7.03 1.25 1.18
C ALA A 145 -6.40 1.88 -0.07
N THR A 146 -5.86 1.07 -0.99
CA THR A 146 -5.27 1.59 -2.23
C THR A 146 -6.31 2.18 -3.19
N ALA A 147 -7.50 1.58 -3.29
CA ALA A 147 -8.62 2.14 -4.04
C ALA A 147 -9.08 3.49 -3.44
N ALA A 148 -9.18 3.58 -2.12
CA ALA A 148 -9.58 4.79 -1.41
C ALA A 148 -8.57 5.94 -1.59
N ILE A 149 -7.28 5.65 -1.48
CA ILE A 149 -6.20 6.65 -1.69
C ILE A 149 -6.20 7.11 -3.15
N GLY A 150 -6.31 6.19 -4.11
CA GLY A 150 -6.36 6.53 -5.54
C GLY A 150 -7.60 7.35 -5.90
N ALA A 151 -8.76 6.99 -5.35
CA ALA A 151 -10.00 7.75 -5.52
C ALA A 151 -9.88 9.17 -4.95
N TRP A 152 -9.22 9.34 -3.79
CA TRP A 152 -9.00 10.66 -3.20
C TRP A 152 -8.14 11.54 -4.11
N LEU A 153 -7.05 11.00 -4.64
CA LEU A 153 -6.18 11.69 -5.59
C LEU A 153 -6.93 12.10 -6.86
N CYS A 154 -7.78 11.22 -7.40
CA CYS A 154 -8.63 11.55 -8.55
C CYS A 154 -9.63 12.66 -8.24
N VAL A 155 -10.26 12.64 -7.06
CA VAL A 155 -11.21 13.68 -6.63
C VAL A 155 -10.51 15.02 -6.45
N CYS A 156 -9.35 15.05 -5.79
CA CYS A 156 -8.54 16.26 -5.67
C CYS A 156 -8.12 16.78 -7.05
N ALA A 157 -7.57 15.92 -7.92
CA ALA A 157 -7.13 16.32 -9.25
C ALA A 157 -8.30 16.86 -10.10
N ALA A 158 -9.46 16.20 -10.07
CA ALA A 158 -10.65 16.67 -10.78
C ALA A 158 -11.19 17.98 -10.20
N PHE A 159 -11.18 18.14 -8.88
CA PHE A 159 -11.60 19.39 -8.23
C PHE A 159 -10.70 20.56 -8.63
N PHE A 160 -9.38 20.38 -8.62
CA PHE A 160 -8.45 21.43 -9.03
C PHE A 160 -8.45 21.68 -10.55
N LEU A 161 -8.73 20.68 -11.39
CA LEU A 161 -8.79 20.87 -12.84
C LEU A 161 -10.10 21.52 -13.30
N PHE A 162 -11.24 21.15 -12.68
CA PHE A 162 -12.58 21.55 -13.15
C PHE A 162 -13.29 22.55 -12.23
N ALA A 163 -13.08 22.56 -10.92
CA ALA A 163 -13.81 23.46 -10.01
C ALA A 163 -13.07 24.79 -9.79
N GLN A 164 -11.74 24.79 -9.69
CA GLN A 164 -10.95 26.03 -9.50
C GLN A 164 -11.21 27.12 -10.57
N PRO A 165 -11.19 26.83 -11.89
CA PRO A 165 -11.34 27.89 -12.89
C PRO A 165 -12.75 28.48 -13.01
N TYR A 166 -13.79 27.77 -12.56
CA TYR A 166 -15.18 28.22 -12.72
C TYR A 166 -15.86 28.61 -11.41
N TRP A 167 -15.45 28.04 -10.27
CA TRP A 167 -16.18 28.12 -9.00
C TRP A 167 -15.41 28.91 -7.93
N GLY A 168 -14.28 29.54 -8.29
CA GLY A 168 -13.43 30.30 -7.37
C GLY A 168 -14.21 31.32 -6.52
N GLU A 169 -15.13 32.07 -7.14
CA GLU A 169 -15.96 33.06 -6.45
C GLU A 169 -17.07 32.43 -5.58
N ARG A 170 -17.63 31.28 -5.98
CA ARG A 170 -18.69 30.58 -5.22
C ARG A 170 -18.15 29.73 -4.07
N LEU A 171 -16.88 29.33 -4.12
CA LEU A 171 -16.21 28.58 -3.06
C LEU A 171 -15.90 29.45 -1.83
N ALA A 172 -15.93 30.78 -1.96
CA ALA A 172 -15.83 31.71 -0.84
C ALA A 172 -17.07 31.67 0.07
N ASP A 173 -18.23 31.21 -0.45
CA ASP A 173 -19.44 31.04 0.34
C ASP A 173 -19.36 29.78 1.23
N PRO A 174 -19.53 29.90 2.57
CA PRO A 174 -19.31 28.81 3.51
C PRO A 174 -20.33 27.67 3.37
N GLU A 175 -21.58 27.96 2.98
CA GLU A 175 -22.58 26.91 2.72
C GLU A 175 -22.25 26.09 1.46
N PHE A 176 -21.83 26.76 0.38
CA PHE A 176 -21.50 26.11 -0.88
C PHE A 176 -20.24 25.25 -0.76
N SER A 177 -19.24 25.73 -0.02
CA SER A 177 -18.05 24.95 0.33
C SER A 177 -18.41 23.64 1.04
N ARG A 178 -19.32 23.68 2.04
CA ARG A 178 -19.76 22.47 2.76
C ARG A 178 -20.44 21.45 1.84
N TRP A 179 -21.30 21.89 0.94
CA TRP A 179 -21.96 21.03 -0.05
C TRP A 179 -20.97 20.45 -1.07
N ALA A 180 -19.98 21.23 -1.50
CA ALA A 180 -18.91 20.77 -2.39
C ALA A 180 -18.04 19.70 -1.71
N HIS A 181 -17.67 19.90 -0.44
CA HIS A 181 -16.94 18.90 0.35
C HIS A 181 -17.76 17.62 0.56
N LEU A 182 -19.05 17.72 0.88
CA LEU A 182 -19.93 16.56 1.02
C LEU A 182 -20.10 15.81 -0.32
N GLY A 183 -20.25 16.54 -1.42
CA GLY A 183 -20.28 15.97 -2.77
C GLY A 183 -18.97 15.25 -3.13
N ALA A 184 -17.82 15.85 -2.80
CA ALA A 184 -16.51 15.24 -2.99
C ALA A 184 -16.34 13.94 -2.20
N VAL A 185 -16.83 13.88 -0.96
CA VAL A 185 -16.84 12.64 -0.16
C VAL A 185 -17.78 11.59 -0.76
N GLY A 186 -18.94 12.00 -1.28
CA GLY A 186 -19.86 11.10 -1.98
C GLY A 186 -19.26 10.50 -3.25
N VAL A 187 -18.63 11.33 -4.09
CA VAL A 187 -17.90 10.89 -5.29
C VAL A 187 -16.72 10.00 -4.91
N TRP A 188 -15.96 10.37 -3.88
CA TRP A 188 -14.88 9.56 -3.34
C TRP A 188 -15.35 8.17 -2.90
N GLY A 189 -16.45 8.09 -2.16
CA GLY A 189 -17.06 6.83 -1.75
C GLY A 189 -17.48 5.97 -2.94
N MET A 190 -18.10 6.58 -3.95
CA MET A 190 -18.53 5.89 -5.17
C MET A 190 -17.34 5.35 -5.97
N PHE A 191 -16.29 6.16 -6.17
CA PHE A 191 -15.06 5.73 -6.85
C PHE A 191 -14.30 4.66 -6.07
N THR A 192 -14.27 4.74 -4.74
CA THR A 192 -13.67 3.71 -3.89
C THR A 192 -14.42 2.38 -4.02
N ALA A 193 -15.76 2.41 -4.01
CA ALA A 193 -16.59 1.24 -4.21
C ALA A 193 -16.41 0.62 -5.61
N LEU A 194 -16.36 1.45 -6.65
CA LEU A 194 -16.06 1.04 -8.03
C LEU A 194 -14.67 0.43 -8.17
N GLY A 195 -13.64 1.04 -7.57
CA GLY A 195 -12.27 0.52 -7.55
C GLY A 195 -12.18 -0.83 -6.86
N CYS A 196 -12.84 -1.00 -5.70
CA CYS A 196 -12.96 -2.28 -5.01
C CYS A 196 -13.65 -3.34 -5.87
N ALA A 197 -14.77 -3.00 -6.52
CA ALA A 197 -15.52 -3.91 -7.38
C ALA A 197 -14.69 -4.36 -8.60
N ALA A 198 -13.98 -3.43 -9.25
CA ALA A 198 -13.14 -3.73 -10.40
C ALA A 198 -11.93 -4.60 -10.03
N GLN A 199 -11.30 -4.35 -8.88
CA GLN A 199 -10.19 -5.17 -8.37
C GLN A 199 -10.65 -6.58 -7.97
N TRP A 200 -11.89 -6.75 -7.51
CA TRP A 200 -12.48 -8.06 -7.25
C TRP A 200 -12.77 -8.82 -8.55
N HIS A 201 -13.38 -8.17 -9.55
CA HIS A 201 -13.72 -8.80 -10.82
C HIS A 201 -12.48 -9.23 -11.62
N SER A 202 -11.43 -8.39 -11.62
CA SER A 202 -10.13 -8.69 -12.24
C SER A 202 -9.42 -9.90 -11.60
N GLY A 203 -9.74 -10.23 -10.34
CA GLY A 203 -9.24 -11.42 -9.66
C GLY A 203 -10.06 -12.69 -9.98
N ALA A 204 -11.35 -12.54 -10.26
CA ALA A 204 -12.26 -13.65 -10.59
C ALA A 204 -12.04 -14.19 -12.02
N GLY A 205 -11.66 -13.33 -12.97
CA GLY A 205 -11.42 -13.72 -14.37
C GLY A 205 -10.31 -14.76 -14.58
N LYS A 206 -9.35 -14.91 -13.66
CA LYS A 206 -8.30 -15.94 -13.73
C LYS A 206 -8.72 -17.35 -13.28
N LYS A 207 -9.93 -17.54 -12.74
CA LYS A 207 -10.42 -18.86 -12.33
C LYS A 207 -11.22 -19.60 -13.40
N LYS A 208 -11.53 -18.99 -14.55
CA LYS A 208 -12.36 -19.60 -15.60
C LYS A 208 -11.58 -20.19 -16.79
N GLY A 209 -10.25 -20.29 -16.67
CA GLY A 209 -9.36 -20.75 -17.74
C GLY A 209 -8.32 -21.78 -17.29
N ARG A 210 -8.65 -22.63 -16.32
CA ARG A 210 -7.84 -23.79 -15.95
C ARG A 210 -8.73 -24.99 -15.73
#